data_AF-A0A0C2H1M3-F1
#
_entry.id   AF-A0A0C2H1M3-F1
#
_cell.length_a   1.000
_cell.length_b   1.000
_cell.length_c   1.000
_cell.angle_alpha   90.00
_cell.angle_beta   90.00
_cell.angle_gamma   90.00
#
_symmetry.space_group_name_H-M   'P 1'
#
loop_
_entity.id
_entity.type
_entity.pdbx_description
1 polymer ?
#
loop_
_entity_poly.entity_id
_entity_poly.type
_entity_poly.pdbx_seq_one_letter_code
_entity_poly.pdbx_strand_id
1 'polypeptide(L)'
;MTIMTVAMPGCVNRHMGMISLPLLEDYIKDGDVEVVYFKSQDNRNDKLWQLVGVEDCLYKNRNLSRYLLFGDLDERLTPIANFTIAEYISNAMVENPRCGALSFDPRWVIRTSTPPTVYQGKNTLRKHLPMLVFHNTSAPPLQQGDTAKYALDPNKVILAWVHDVRIFVPGFKNCNVCNQNAYIRWDY
;
A
#
# COMPACT_ATOMS: atom_id res chain seq x y z
N MET A 1 -1.48 -9.24 -16.10
CA MET A 1 -2.57 -8.93 -15.16
C MET A 1 -1.93 -8.83 -13.80
N THR A 2 -1.71 -7.61 -13.31
CA THR A 2 -1.13 -7.38 -11.97
C THR A 2 -2.31 -7.26 -11.02
N ILE A 3 -2.57 -8.31 -10.24
CA ILE A 3 -3.59 -8.27 -9.20
C ILE A 3 -3.00 -7.47 -8.05
N MET A 4 -3.41 -6.20 -7.92
CA MET A 4 -3.13 -5.40 -6.74
C MET A 4 -4.01 -5.97 -5.61
N THR A 5 -3.48 -6.96 -4.90
CA THR A 5 -4.18 -7.54 -3.75
C THR A 5 -4.01 -6.60 -2.57
N VAL A 6 -5.01 -5.77 -2.30
CA VAL A 6 -5.03 -4.93 -1.10
C VAL A 6 -5.45 -5.82 0.08
N ALA A 7 -4.47 -6.31 0.83
CA ALA A 7 -4.73 -6.96 2.10
C ALA A 7 -5.15 -5.91 3.12
N MET A 8 -6.46 -5.66 3.25
CA MET A 8 -6.93 -4.71 4.25
C MET A 8 -6.82 -5.32 5.63
N PRO A 9 -6.11 -4.65 6.55
CA PRO A 9 -6.04 -5.10 7.93
C PRO A 9 -7.41 -5.09 8.60
N GLY A 10 -7.76 -6.17 9.31
CA GLY A 10 -8.97 -6.34 10.14
C GLY A 10 -9.22 -5.31 11.27
N CYS A 11 -8.70 -4.10 11.17
CA CYS A 11 -9.29 -2.91 11.77
C CYS A 11 -10.41 -2.31 10.88
N VAL A 12 -10.84 -3.01 9.82
CA VAL A 12 -11.85 -2.55 8.87
C VAL A 12 -13.20 -2.27 9.53
N ASN A 13 -13.61 -2.95 10.61
CA ASN A 13 -14.96 -2.71 11.16
C ASN A 13 -15.12 -1.67 12.28
N ARG A 14 -14.04 -1.16 12.90
CA ARG A 14 -14.22 -0.18 14.00
C ARG A 14 -14.02 1.28 13.60
N HIS A 15 -13.22 1.57 12.57
CA HIS A 15 -12.85 2.94 12.20
C HIS A 15 -12.74 3.12 10.67
N MET A 16 -13.48 2.36 9.87
CA MET A 16 -13.66 2.71 8.47
C MET A 16 -14.56 3.95 8.44
N GLY A 17 -13.95 5.12 8.22
CA GLY A 17 -14.67 6.40 8.20
C GLY A 17 -15.83 6.37 7.20
N MET A 18 -16.79 7.30 7.33
CA MET A 18 -18.01 7.39 6.51
C MET A 18 -17.79 7.36 4.98
N ILE A 19 -16.55 7.46 4.52
CA ILE A 19 -16.13 7.51 3.12
C ILE A 19 -15.44 6.22 2.67
N SER A 20 -14.73 5.51 3.54
CA SER A 20 -13.84 4.43 3.16
C SER A 20 -14.60 3.18 2.67
N LEU A 21 -15.73 2.84 3.29
CA LEU A 21 -16.55 1.70 2.86
C LEU A 21 -17.24 1.97 1.50
N PRO A 22 -17.97 3.09 1.30
CA PRO A 22 -18.52 3.42 -0.01
C PRO A 22 -17.47 3.50 -1.13
N LEU A 23 -16.27 3.99 -0.82
CA LEU A 23 -15.16 4.02 -1.78
C LEU A 23 -14.72 2.61 -2.17
N LEU A 24 -14.55 1.71 -1.20
CA LEU A 24 -14.21 0.33 -1.46
C LEU A 24 -15.27 -0.37 -2.31
N GLU A 25 -16.56 -0.16 -2.00
CA GLU A 25 -17.67 -0.69 -2.79
C GLU A 25 -17.64 -0.21 -4.24
N ASP A 26 -17.30 1.06 -4.50
CA ASP A 26 -17.13 1.59 -5.85
C ASP A 26 -15.99 0.88 -6.60
N TYR A 27 -14.84 0.66 -5.95
CA TYR A 27 -13.74 -0.09 -6.56
C TYR A 27 -14.11 -1.55 -6.86
N ILE A 28 -14.86 -2.20 -5.97
CA ILE A 28 -15.35 -3.58 -6.20
C ILE A 28 -16.29 -3.60 -7.41
N LYS A 29 -17.22 -2.65 -7.46
CA LYS A 29 -18.22 -2.56 -8.53
C LYS A 29 -17.59 -2.32 -9.89
N ASP A 30 -16.54 -1.50 -9.95
CA ASP A 30 -15.79 -1.22 -11.18
C ASP A 30 -14.87 -2.39 -11.59
N GLY A 31 -14.68 -3.38 -10.72
CA GLY A 31 -13.79 -4.53 -10.96
C GLY A 31 -12.31 -4.19 -10.76
N ASP A 32 -12.00 -3.06 -10.13
CA ASP A 32 -10.64 -2.61 -9.86
C ASP A 32 -9.99 -3.38 -8.70
N VAL A 33 -10.79 -3.87 -7.76
CA VAL A 33 -10.32 -4.60 -6.58
C VAL A 33 -11.14 -5.86 -6.30
N GLU A 34 -10.46 -6.87 -5.79
CA GLU A 34 -11.07 -8.05 -5.17
C GLU A 34 -10.94 -7.94 -3.64
N VAL A 35 -12.02 -8.21 -2.91
CA VAL A 35 -12.00 -8.26 -1.44
C VAL A 35 -12.09 -9.71 -0.98
N VAL A 36 -11.08 -10.13 -0.23
CA VAL A 36 -11.02 -11.47 0.38
C VAL A 36 -11.43 -11.36 1.85
N TYR A 37 -12.50 -12.05 2.22
CA TYR A 37 -12.98 -12.13 3.59
C TYR A 37 -12.45 -13.39 4.28
N PHE A 38 -11.67 -13.24 5.34
CA PHE A 38 -11.24 -14.38 6.18
C PHE A 38 -12.36 -14.96 7.03
N LYS A 39 -13.41 -14.18 7.30
CA LYS A 39 -14.59 -14.60 8.06
C LYS A 39 -15.80 -13.75 7.69
N SER A 40 -16.99 -14.32 7.79
CA SER A 40 -18.27 -13.64 7.55
C SER A 40 -18.65 -12.59 8.61
N GLN A 41 -18.03 -12.62 9.78
CA GLN A 41 -18.25 -11.65 10.86
C GLN A 41 -16.91 -11.23 11.47
N ASP A 42 -16.62 -9.94 11.43
CA ASP A 42 -15.46 -9.34 12.09
C ASP A 42 -15.78 -9.09 13.57
N ASN A 43 -15.54 -10.11 14.37
CA ASN A 43 -15.80 -10.12 15.80
C ASN A 43 -14.50 -10.17 16.63
N ARG A 44 -13.35 -9.81 16.04
CA ARG A 44 -12.05 -9.92 16.71
C ARG A 44 -11.43 -8.54 16.90
N ASN A 45 -10.63 -8.42 17.96
CA ASN A 45 -10.15 -7.12 18.45
C ASN A 45 -8.62 -7.00 18.40
N ASP A 46 -7.97 -7.73 17.49
CA ASP A 46 -6.51 -7.86 17.49
C ASP A 46 -5.85 -7.27 16.23
N LYS A 47 -4.68 -6.64 16.44
CA LYS A 47 -3.79 -6.14 15.38
C LYS A 47 -3.05 -7.26 14.63
N LEU A 48 -3.18 -8.51 15.06
CA LEU A 48 -2.50 -9.66 14.45
C LEU A 48 -3.22 -10.12 13.18
N TRP A 49 -4.49 -9.75 12.95
CA TRP A 49 -5.17 -10.01 11.67
C TRP A 49 -4.55 -9.31 10.48
N GLN A 50 -3.89 -8.17 10.71
CA GLN A 50 -3.14 -7.51 9.64
C GLN A 50 -2.05 -8.44 9.09
N LEU A 51 -1.38 -9.18 9.97
CA LEU A 51 -0.37 -10.18 9.58
C LEU A 51 -1.01 -11.32 8.77
N VAL A 52 -2.13 -11.86 9.24
CA VAL A 52 -2.82 -12.96 8.53
C VAL A 52 -3.16 -12.54 7.11
N GLY A 53 -3.68 -11.32 6.93
CA GLY A 53 -3.97 -10.76 5.61
C GLY A 53 -2.72 -10.57 4.74
N VAL A 54 -1.63 -10.06 5.32
CA VAL A 54 -0.35 -9.87 4.61
C VAL A 54 0.22 -11.20 4.14
N GLU A 55 0.27 -12.20 5.03
CA GLU A 55 0.83 -13.52 4.70
C GLU A 55 -0.05 -14.27 3.70
N ASP A 56 -1.37 -14.28 3.88
CA ASP A 56 -2.29 -14.91 2.93
C ASP A 56 -2.14 -14.30 1.52
N CYS A 57 -2.07 -12.97 1.43
CA CYS A 57 -1.81 -12.26 0.18
C CYS A 57 -0.45 -12.67 -0.44
N LEU A 58 0.62 -12.67 0.36
CA LEU A 58 1.96 -13.06 -0.05
C LEU A 58 2.00 -14.48 -0.62
N TYR A 59 1.45 -15.45 0.12
CA TYR A 59 1.52 -16.86 -0.25
C TYR A 59 0.60 -17.22 -1.40
N LYS A 60 -0.61 -16.66 -1.47
CA LYS A 60 -1.53 -16.87 -2.60
C LYS A 60 -0.93 -16.39 -3.92
N ASN A 61 -0.17 -15.30 -3.88
CA ASN A 61 0.41 -14.70 -5.07
C ASN A 61 1.80 -15.24 -5.42
N ARG A 62 2.38 -16.13 -4.61
CA ARG A 62 3.65 -16.79 -4.91
C ARG A 62 3.53 -17.55 -6.22
N ASN A 63 4.52 -17.37 -7.11
CA ASN A 63 4.52 -17.88 -8.49
C ASN A 63 3.38 -17.39 -9.42
N LEU A 64 2.43 -16.57 -8.95
CA LEU A 64 1.35 -16.02 -9.78
C LEU A 64 1.62 -14.57 -10.17
N SER A 65 2.02 -13.76 -9.20
CA SER A 65 2.34 -12.36 -9.40
C SER A 65 3.84 -12.15 -9.41
N ARG A 66 4.32 -11.29 -10.33
CA ARG A 66 5.74 -10.96 -10.39
C ARG A 66 6.17 -10.09 -9.21
N TYR A 67 5.34 -9.12 -8.86
CA TYR A 67 5.55 -8.24 -7.70
C TYR A 67 4.22 -7.99 -6.98
N LEU A 68 4.29 -7.72 -5.69
CA LEU A 68 3.19 -7.26 -4.84
C LEU A 68 3.51 -5.89 -4.29
N LEU A 69 2.50 -5.06 -4.11
CA LEU A 69 2.59 -3.76 -3.43
C LEU A 69 1.66 -3.80 -2.22
N PHE A 70 2.21 -3.58 -1.04
CA PHE A 70 1.45 -3.45 0.19
C PHE A 70 1.28 -1.96 0.50
N GLY A 71 0.06 -1.54 0.84
CA GLY A 71 -0.29 -0.14 1.11
C GLY A 71 -1.70 -0.04 1.67
N ASP A 72 -1.96 1.04 2.39
CA ASP A 72 -3.27 1.35 2.94
C ASP A 72 -4.11 2.17 1.94
N LEU A 73 -5.43 2.22 2.12
CA LEU A 73 -6.35 2.90 1.18
C LEU A 73 -6.15 4.43 1.10
N ASP A 74 -5.63 5.02 2.17
CA ASP A 74 -5.33 6.43 2.36
C ASP A 74 -3.90 6.80 1.92
N GLU A 75 -3.16 5.86 1.36
CA GLU A 75 -1.81 6.05 0.89
C GLU A 75 -1.72 5.99 -0.63
N ARG A 76 -0.77 6.71 -1.20
CA ARG A 76 -0.44 6.56 -2.63
C ARG A 76 1.05 6.67 -2.89
N LEU A 77 1.58 5.68 -3.58
CA LEU A 77 2.92 5.68 -4.13
C LEU A 77 3.02 6.74 -5.24
N THR A 78 4.06 7.56 -5.18
CA THR A 78 4.29 8.64 -6.14
C THR A 78 5.72 8.54 -6.68
N PRO A 79 5.91 8.02 -7.91
CA PRO A 79 7.17 8.18 -8.62
C PRO A 79 7.37 9.65 -9.01
N ILE A 80 8.60 10.13 -8.94
CA ILE A 80 8.95 11.53 -9.28
C ILE A 80 9.24 11.68 -10.79
N ALA A 81 9.70 10.62 -11.44
CA ALA A 81 9.95 10.58 -12.88
C ALA A 81 8.72 10.11 -13.68
N ASN A 82 8.78 10.23 -15.01
CA ASN A 82 7.75 9.79 -15.97
C ASN A 82 7.70 8.26 -16.13
N PHE A 83 7.51 7.55 -15.02
CA PHE A 83 7.26 6.11 -15.00
C PHE A 83 5.98 5.81 -14.24
N THR A 84 5.27 4.79 -14.67
CA THR A 84 4.25 4.17 -13.83
C THR A 84 4.90 3.50 -12.61
N ILE A 85 4.12 3.31 -11.54
CA ILE A 85 4.56 2.57 -10.35
C ILE A 85 5.08 1.18 -10.71
N ALA A 86 4.36 0.48 -11.61
CA ALA A 86 4.72 -0.86 -12.04
C ALA A 86 6.05 -0.89 -12.80
N GLU A 87 6.28 0.07 -13.70
CA GLU A 87 7.56 0.22 -14.42
C GLU A 87 8.70 0.52 -13.45
N TYR A 88 8.49 1.45 -12.51
CA TYR A 88 9.50 1.79 -11.51
C TYR A 88 9.92 0.57 -10.69
N ILE A 89 8.96 -0.16 -10.12
CA ILE A 89 9.22 -1.38 -9.33
C ILE A 89 9.94 -2.42 -10.18
N SER A 90 9.45 -2.65 -11.41
CA SER A 90 10.04 -3.65 -12.29
C SER A 90 11.50 -3.32 -12.65
N ASN A 91 11.77 -2.07 -13.03
CA ASN A 91 13.12 -1.64 -13.41
C ASN A 91 14.08 -1.72 -12.22
N ALA A 92 13.68 -1.18 -11.05
CA ALA A 92 14.52 -1.20 -9.86
C ALA A 92 14.86 -2.63 -9.39
N MET A 93 13.90 -3.56 -9.47
CA MET A 93 14.12 -4.98 -9.13
C MET A 93 14.96 -5.74 -10.16
N VAL A 94 14.93 -5.33 -11.44
CA VAL A 94 15.77 -5.91 -12.50
C VAL A 94 17.21 -5.39 -12.41
N GLU A 95 17.39 -4.09 -12.17
CA GLU A 95 18.71 -3.46 -12.01
C GLU A 95 19.46 -4.01 -10.79
N ASN A 96 18.73 -4.35 -9.72
CA ASN A 96 19.30 -4.94 -8.52
C ASN A 96 18.62 -6.27 -8.17
N PRO A 97 19.04 -7.39 -8.80
CA PRO A 97 18.34 -8.67 -8.67
C PRO A 97 18.37 -9.26 -7.25
N ARG A 98 19.27 -8.78 -6.38
CA ARG A 98 19.31 -9.16 -4.95
C ARG A 98 18.23 -8.49 -4.11
N CYS A 99 17.55 -7.46 -4.65
CA CYS A 99 16.40 -6.89 -3.97
C CYS A 99 15.24 -7.90 -4.02
N GLY A 100 14.79 -8.30 -2.84
CA GLY A 100 13.53 -9.02 -2.64
C GLY A 100 12.37 -8.09 -2.35
N ALA A 101 12.66 -6.90 -1.81
CA ALA A 101 11.70 -5.86 -1.52
C ALA A 101 12.31 -4.46 -1.79
N LEU A 102 11.46 -3.53 -2.20
CA LEU A 102 11.71 -2.10 -2.29
C LEU A 102 10.90 -1.43 -1.19
N SER A 103 11.57 -0.74 -0.26
CA SER A 103 10.91 0.07 0.77
C SER A 103 10.85 1.54 0.36
N PHE A 104 9.71 2.16 0.55
CA PHE A 104 9.46 3.56 0.21
C PHE A 104 9.15 4.33 1.48
N ASP A 105 9.89 5.40 1.72
CA ASP A 105 9.63 6.25 2.88
C ASP A 105 8.35 7.07 2.67
N PRO A 106 7.59 7.34 3.74
CA PRO A 106 6.40 8.15 3.68
C PRO A 106 6.72 9.65 3.68
N ARG A 107 5.80 10.43 3.13
CA ARG A 107 5.70 11.88 3.35
C ARG A 107 4.27 12.23 3.69
N TRP A 108 4.07 12.95 4.78
CA TRP A 108 2.73 13.27 5.26
C TRP A 108 2.13 14.38 4.43
N VAL A 109 0.89 14.18 3.97
CA VAL A 109 0.13 15.19 3.25
C VAL A 109 -0.26 16.31 4.21
N ILE A 110 0.08 17.56 3.86
CA ILE A 110 -0.29 18.73 4.65
C ILE A 110 -1.64 19.23 4.14
N ARG A 111 -2.70 18.92 4.88
CA ARG A 111 -4.07 19.37 4.57
C ARG A 111 -4.19 20.87 4.80
N THR A 112 -4.79 21.56 3.84
CA THR A 112 -5.14 23.00 3.94
C THR A 112 -6.65 23.24 4.07
N SER A 113 -7.45 22.17 4.02
CA SER A 113 -8.89 22.17 4.23
C SER A 113 -9.34 20.85 4.86
N THR A 114 -10.55 20.83 5.39
CA THR A 114 -11.13 19.61 5.98
C THR A 114 -11.54 18.62 4.88
N PRO A 115 -11.27 17.32 5.06
CA PRO A 115 -11.79 16.31 4.16
C PRO A 115 -13.33 16.27 4.24
N PRO A 116 -14.01 15.86 3.16
CA PRO A 116 -15.45 15.73 3.14
C PRO A 116 -15.89 14.70 4.19
N THR A 117 -17.14 14.82 4.62
CA THR A 117 -17.75 13.85 5.54
C THR A 117 -18.61 12.81 4.82
N VAL A 118 -18.90 13.03 3.53
CA VAL A 118 -19.80 12.18 2.73
C VAL A 118 -19.16 11.84 1.39
N TYR A 119 -19.27 10.57 1.00
CA TYR A 119 -18.88 10.08 -0.31
C TYR A 119 -20.07 10.15 -1.30
N GLN A 120 -19.88 10.83 -2.43
CA GLN A 120 -20.88 10.95 -3.51
C GLN A 120 -20.28 10.53 -4.86
N GLY A 121 -19.56 9.40 -4.85
CA GLY A 121 -18.95 8.80 -6.04
C GLY A 121 -17.66 9.50 -6.50
N LYS A 122 -17.24 9.19 -7.74
CA LYS A 122 -15.97 9.65 -8.34
C LYS A 122 -15.75 11.16 -8.29
N ASN A 123 -16.81 11.97 -8.32
CA ASN A 123 -16.70 13.42 -8.21
C ASN A 123 -16.18 13.87 -6.84
N THR A 124 -16.58 13.18 -5.76
CA THR A 124 -16.03 13.44 -4.42
C THR A 124 -14.54 13.14 -4.41
N LEU A 125 -14.10 12.00 -4.96
CA LEU A 125 -12.67 11.67 -5.01
C LEU A 125 -11.85 12.73 -5.73
N ARG A 126 -12.28 13.14 -6.92
CA ARG A 126 -11.53 14.13 -7.71
C ARG A 126 -11.41 15.49 -7.03
N LYS A 127 -12.41 15.88 -6.24
CA LYS A 127 -12.45 17.17 -5.56
C LYS A 127 -11.84 17.15 -4.17
N HIS A 128 -11.72 15.97 -3.56
CA HIS A 128 -11.44 15.88 -2.13
C HIS A 128 -10.46 14.79 -1.71
N LEU A 129 -10.07 13.85 -2.59
CA LEU A 129 -9.10 12.84 -2.22
C LEU A 129 -7.79 13.55 -1.83
N PRO A 130 -7.33 13.46 -0.57
CA PRO A 130 -6.25 14.30 -0.07
C PRO A 130 -4.95 14.15 -0.88
N MET A 131 -4.71 12.93 -1.36
CA MET A 131 -3.63 12.56 -2.26
C MET A 131 -3.67 13.22 -3.66
N LEU A 132 -4.83 13.71 -4.10
CA LEU A 132 -5.01 14.43 -5.37
C LEU A 132 -5.03 15.95 -5.18
N VAL A 133 -5.63 16.42 -4.08
CA VAL A 133 -5.97 17.84 -3.89
C VAL A 133 -4.87 18.61 -3.19
N PHE A 134 -4.26 18.01 -2.18
CA PHE A 134 -3.15 18.64 -1.48
C PHE A 134 -1.86 18.24 -2.17
N HIS A 135 -0.96 19.19 -2.39
CA HIS A 135 0.34 18.94 -3.03
C HIS A 135 1.52 19.11 -2.07
N ASN A 136 1.31 19.82 -0.98
CA ASN A 136 2.33 20.00 0.05
C ASN A 136 2.46 18.72 0.88
N THR A 137 3.70 18.32 1.14
CA THR A 137 4.02 17.20 2.03
C THR A 137 5.06 17.61 3.04
N SER A 138 5.18 16.85 4.14
CA SER A 138 6.30 16.94 5.07
C SER A 138 7.64 16.71 4.36
N ALA A 139 8.72 17.06 5.05
CA ALA A 139 10.04 16.52 4.73
C ALA A 139 10.04 14.98 4.89
N PRO A 140 10.96 14.26 4.22
CA PRO A 140 11.18 12.84 4.48
C PRO A 140 11.49 12.59 5.97
N PRO A 141 11.19 11.37 6.48
CA PRO A 141 11.48 11.03 7.87
C PRO A 141 12.99 11.08 8.14
N LEU A 142 13.34 11.38 9.39
CA LEU A 142 14.74 11.42 9.83
C LEU A 142 15.38 10.03 9.85
N GLN A 143 14.57 8.97 10.01
CA GLN A 143 15.00 7.58 9.99
C GLN A 143 14.30 6.85 8.83
N GLN A 144 15.09 6.20 7.97
CA GLN A 144 14.55 5.39 6.88
C GLN A 144 13.79 4.18 7.41
N GLY A 145 12.67 3.86 6.76
CA GLY A 145 11.85 2.69 7.11
C GLY A 145 10.80 2.92 8.19
N ASP A 146 10.77 4.08 8.85
CA ASP A 146 9.71 4.40 9.81
C ASP A 146 8.38 4.59 9.07
N THR A 147 7.37 3.79 9.40
CA THR A 147 6.05 3.74 8.72
C THR A 147 6.11 3.56 7.19
N ALA A 148 7.18 2.95 6.67
CA ALA A 148 7.31 2.68 5.25
C ALA A 148 6.22 1.72 4.74
N LYS A 149 6.04 1.69 3.42
CA LYS A 149 5.46 0.53 2.74
C LYS A 149 6.40 0.05 1.66
N TYR A 150 6.07 -1.10 1.10
CA TYR A 150 7.00 -1.82 0.26
C TYR A 150 6.31 -2.52 -0.89
N ALA A 151 7.07 -2.64 -1.98
CA ALA A 151 6.80 -3.58 -3.04
C ALA A 151 7.77 -4.75 -2.90
N LEU A 152 7.32 -5.98 -3.15
CA LEU A 152 8.17 -7.17 -3.04
C LEU A 152 7.96 -8.15 -4.19
N ASP A 153 8.93 -9.04 -4.37
CA ASP A 153 8.77 -10.26 -5.16
C ASP A 153 8.34 -11.40 -4.20
N PRO A 154 7.16 -12.00 -4.37
CA PRO A 154 6.65 -13.00 -3.44
C PRO A 154 7.50 -14.28 -3.40
N ASN A 155 8.36 -14.51 -4.40
CA ASN A 155 9.26 -15.66 -4.42
C ASN A 155 10.56 -15.42 -3.67
N LYS A 156 10.88 -14.16 -3.32
CA LYS A 156 12.12 -13.76 -2.62
C LYS A 156 11.89 -13.45 -1.13
N VAL A 157 10.65 -13.45 -0.68
CA VAL A 157 10.25 -13.12 0.69
C VAL A 157 9.62 -14.34 1.37
N ILE A 158 9.89 -14.54 2.66
CA ILE A 158 9.31 -15.61 3.49
C ILE A 158 8.27 -15.04 4.44
N LEU A 159 8.55 -13.90 5.08
CA LEU A 159 7.66 -13.30 6.08
C LEU A 159 7.64 -11.78 5.92
N ALA A 160 6.45 -11.21 5.85
CA ALA A 160 6.22 -9.79 5.68
C ALA A 160 5.31 -9.23 6.78
N TRP A 161 5.55 -7.99 7.20
CA TRP A 161 4.73 -7.27 8.16
C TRP A 161 4.06 -6.07 7.49
N VAL A 162 3.17 -5.38 8.18
CA VAL A 162 2.38 -4.27 7.60
C VAL A 162 3.25 -3.14 7.02
N HIS A 163 4.46 -2.92 7.57
CA HIS A 163 5.34 -1.82 7.17
C HIS A 163 6.72 -2.26 6.67
N ASP A 164 7.10 -3.53 6.85
CA ASP A 164 8.42 -4.01 6.48
C ASP A 164 8.44 -5.51 6.20
N VAL A 165 9.46 -5.96 5.47
CA VAL A 165 9.72 -7.39 5.29
C VAL A 165 10.60 -7.89 6.41
N ARG A 166 10.19 -8.98 7.07
CA ARG A 166 10.87 -9.54 8.25
C ARG A 166 11.89 -10.60 7.86
N ILE A 167 11.56 -11.48 6.91
CA ILE A 167 12.42 -12.60 6.52
C ILE A 167 12.44 -12.73 5.00
N PHE A 168 13.65 -12.77 4.45
CA PHE A 168 13.91 -13.02 3.04
C PHE A 168 14.35 -14.46 2.80
N VAL A 169 14.11 -14.96 1.57
CA VAL A 169 14.80 -16.15 1.09
C VAL A 169 16.33 -15.87 1.08
N PRO A 170 17.18 -16.84 1.45
CA PRO A 170 18.62 -16.63 1.52
C PRO A 170 19.20 -15.98 0.24
N GLY A 171 20.03 -14.94 0.42
CA GLY A 171 20.64 -14.20 -0.67
C GLY A 171 19.90 -12.94 -1.12
N PHE A 172 18.66 -12.75 -0.67
CA PHE A 172 17.86 -11.54 -0.95
C PHE A 172 17.81 -10.59 0.25
N LYS A 173 17.48 -9.33 -0.03
CA LYS A 173 17.42 -8.26 0.97
C LYS A 173 16.38 -7.20 0.64
N ASN A 174 16.11 -6.36 1.63
CA ASN A 174 15.39 -5.11 1.43
C ASN A 174 16.32 -4.07 0.76
N CYS A 175 15.75 -3.25 -0.10
CA CYS A 175 16.42 -2.15 -0.76
C CYS A 175 15.60 -0.87 -0.56
N ASN A 176 16.23 0.16 0.02
CA ASN A 176 15.55 1.43 0.25
C ASN A 176 15.50 2.24 -1.04
N VAL A 177 14.33 2.77 -1.34
CA VAL A 177 14.13 3.66 -2.47
C VAL A 177 14.55 5.07 -2.09
N CYS A 178 15.35 5.71 -2.94
CA CYS A 178 15.69 7.11 -2.74
C CYS A 178 14.44 7.98 -2.83
N ASN A 179 14.23 8.86 -1.84
CA ASN A 179 13.12 9.81 -1.78
C ASN A 179 13.07 10.82 -2.94
N GLN A 180 14.11 10.88 -3.77
CA GLN A 180 14.15 11.66 -5.02
C GLN A 180 13.65 10.87 -6.24
N ASN A 181 13.47 9.56 -6.11
CA ASN A 181 13.00 8.69 -7.19
C ASN A 181 11.52 8.33 -7.02
N ALA A 182 11.13 7.90 -5.82
CA ALA A 182 9.75 7.63 -5.45
C ALA A 182 9.57 7.68 -3.94
N TYR A 183 8.35 7.94 -3.49
CA TYR A 183 7.97 7.93 -2.07
C TYR A 183 6.48 7.63 -1.93
N ILE A 184 6.04 7.30 -0.72
CA ILE A 184 4.62 7.19 -0.40
C ILE A 184 4.16 8.52 0.12
N ARG A 185 2.99 8.99 -0.32
CA ARG A 185 2.33 10.08 0.40
C ARG A 185 1.17 9.49 1.19
N TRP A 186 1.10 9.91 2.44
CA TRP A 186 0.22 9.36 3.46
C TRP A 186 -0.57 10.49 4.07
N ASP A 187 -1.88 10.30 4.20
CA ASP A 187 -2.81 11.26 4.75
C ASP A 187 -3.32 10.81 6.13
N TYR A 188 -3.09 11.63 7.16
CA TYR A 188 -3.54 11.38 8.55
C TYR A 188 -4.76 12.24 8.87
#